data_AF-A0A0W0YYL3-F1
#
_entry.id   AF-A0A0W0YYL3-F1
#
_cell.length_a   1.000
_cell.length_b   1.000
_cell.length_c   1.000
_cell.angle_alpha   90.00
_cell.angle_beta   90.00
_cell.angle_gamma   90.00
#
_symmetry.space_group_name_H-M   'P 1'
#
loop_
_entity.id
_entity.type
_entity.pdbx_description
1 polymer ?
#
loop_
_entity_poly.entity_id
_entity_poly.type
_entity_poly.pdbx_seq_one_letter_code
_entity_poly.pdbx_strand_id
1 'polypeptide(L)'
;MTSYLYIPFKKEEFTLTGRSHLNQVIHRETKEKKREIIYHGQRGLTKSELLAEATVIHVLIPGRAGHMSTIAGAKDLSLETVRHHPSFAGHITLSDSKNSIMIPDLVDQLDANGLLKRNSDAKLHIKLVFTDETEQAEYLTKVFFKFLERNADHLDTDIKVSYSTPKKQRSLYRAGQSTVQTPEQTKITAIKQSFFTHPGDNGHQLTRDQVRDIERQYYDYKSSRCHGLSGLLGLNRLFSSSDSLDTLTLLNDRTISDDKRYQYALQFLRRHPDNHLAKYLCPTVEQAYKDNKELWRPIPEEEEERLVL
;
A
#
# COMPACT_ATOMS: atom_id res chain seq x y z
N MET A 1 -27.47 -6.46 -9.20
CA MET A 1 -26.00 -6.34 -9.33
C MET A 1 -25.70 -5.18 -10.26
N THR A 2 -25.16 -4.09 -9.73
CA THR A 2 -24.91 -2.88 -10.51
C THR A 2 -23.52 -2.96 -11.11
N SER A 3 -23.37 -2.63 -12.39
CA SER A 3 -22.11 -2.73 -13.10
C SER A 3 -21.77 -1.41 -13.78
N TYR A 4 -20.58 -0.91 -13.48
CA TYR A 4 -20.06 0.35 -13.98
C TYR A 4 -18.86 0.08 -14.89
N LEU A 5 -18.67 0.94 -15.88
CA LEU A 5 -17.47 1.02 -16.70
C LEU A 5 -16.81 2.37 -16.47
N TYR A 6 -15.73 2.37 -15.71
CA TYR A 6 -14.91 3.55 -15.43
C TYR A 6 -13.85 3.74 -16.51
N ILE A 7 -13.77 4.97 -17.02
CA ILE A 7 -12.79 5.40 -18.01
C ILE A 7 -11.91 6.47 -17.35
N PRO A 8 -10.60 6.23 -17.18
CA PRO A 8 -9.74 7.05 -16.33
C PRO A 8 -9.22 8.34 -16.99
N PHE A 9 -9.94 8.79 -18.03
CA PHE A 9 -9.66 9.99 -18.80
C PHE A 9 -10.96 10.73 -19.04
N LYS A 10 -10.86 12.04 -19.24
CA LYS A 10 -12.02 12.85 -19.62
C LYS A 10 -12.42 12.54 -21.06
N LYS A 11 -13.70 12.71 -21.40
CA LYS A 11 -14.19 12.43 -22.76
C LYS A 11 -13.51 13.30 -23.82
N GLU A 12 -13.10 14.50 -23.43
CA GLU A 12 -12.42 15.49 -24.27
C GLU A 12 -10.96 15.12 -24.58
N GLU A 13 -10.33 14.27 -23.75
CA GLU A 13 -8.92 13.89 -23.88
C GLU A 13 -8.68 12.85 -25.00
N PHE A 14 -9.74 12.18 -25.46
CA PHE A 14 -9.66 11.21 -26.56
C PHE A 14 -9.69 11.87 -27.94
N THR A 15 -8.73 11.50 -28.80
CA THR A 15 -8.72 11.84 -30.23
C THR A 15 -9.91 11.18 -30.97
N LEU A 16 -10.23 11.65 -32.18
CA LEU A 16 -11.29 11.04 -33.00
C LEU A 16 -11.06 9.54 -33.23
N THR A 17 -9.82 9.14 -33.52
CA THR A 17 -9.42 7.74 -33.67
C THR A 17 -9.48 6.97 -32.35
N GLY A 18 -9.00 7.57 -31.25
CA GLY A 18 -9.08 6.99 -29.90
C GLY A 18 -10.52 6.78 -29.43
N ARG A 19 -11.44 7.69 -29.77
CA ARG A 19 -12.88 7.56 -29.49
C ARG A 19 -13.50 6.37 -30.21
N SER A 20 -13.14 6.14 -31.47
CA SER A 20 -13.64 4.98 -32.23
C SER A 20 -13.18 3.65 -31.62
N HIS A 21 -11.91 3.56 -31.22
CA HIS A 21 -11.38 2.37 -30.53
C HIS A 21 -12.04 2.19 -29.15
N LEU A 22 -12.14 3.25 -28.37
CA LEU A 22 -12.82 3.25 -27.07
C LEU A 22 -14.28 2.80 -27.22
N ASN A 23 -15.01 3.30 -28.21
CA ASN A 23 -16.39 2.91 -28.48
C ASN A 23 -16.53 1.42 -28.84
N GLN A 24 -15.57 0.85 -29.58
CA GLN A 24 -15.55 -0.59 -29.87
C GLN A 24 -15.34 -1.42 -28.59
N VAL A 25 -14.42 -0.98 -27.72
CA VAL A 25 -14.17 -1.65 -26.43
C VAL A 25 -15.37 -1.52 -25.49
N ILE A 26 -15.95 -0.31 -25.37
CA ILE A 26 -17.19 -0.08 -24.63
C ILE A 26 -18.28 -0.99 -25.16
N HIS A 27 -18.52 -0.99 -26.48
CA HIS A 27 -19.57 -1.79 -27.10
C HIS A 27 -19.40 -3.28 -26.80
N ARG A 28 -18.16 -3.80 -26.88
CA ARG A 28 -17.84 -5.19 -26.53
C ARG A 28 -18.16 -5.48 -25.06
N GLU A 29 -17.75 -4.60 -24.16
CA GLU A 29 -17.95 -4.76 -22.72
C GLU A 29 -19.42 -4.58 -22.30
N THR A 30 -20.21 -3.76 -23.00
CA THR A 30 -21.63 -3.51 -22.72
C THR A 30 -22.60 -4.40 -23.48
N LYS A 31 -22.12 -5.22 -24.43
CA LYS A 31 -22.97 -6.06 -25.31
C LYS A 31 -23.81 -7.07 -24.54
N GLU A 32 -23.25 -7.64 -23.47
CA GLU A 32 -23.89 -8.72 -22.69
C GLU A 32 -24.54 -8.23 -21.40
N LYS A 33 -24.13 -7.05 -20.88
CA LYS A 33 -24.64 -6.47 -19.65
C LYS A 33 -24.76 -4.97 -19.82
N LYS A 34 -25.93 -4.40 -19.51
CA LYS A 34 -26.11 -2.94 -19.45
C LYS A 34 -25.21 -2.41 -18.33
N ARG A 35 -24.22 -1.59 -18.68
CA ARG A 35 -23.32 -0.94 -17.72
C ARG A 35 -23.43 0.56 -17.86
N GLU A 36 -23.35 1.25 -16.74
CA GLU A 36 -23.28 2.69 -16.71
C GLU A 36 -21.82 3.15 -16.93
N ILE A 37 -21.62 4.13 -17.81
CA ILE A 37 -20.29 4.60 -18.20
C ILE A 37 -19.95 5.84 -17.40
N ILE A 38 -18.81 5.84 -16.72
CA ILE A 38 -18.33 6.94 -15.87
C ILE A 38 -16.96 7.36 -16.38
N TYR A 39 -16.81 8.62 -16.79
CA TYR A 39 -15.51 9.20 -17.15
C TYR A 39 -14.85 9.87 -15.94
N HIS A 40 -13.53 10.00 -15.95
CA HIS A 40 -12.80 10.77 -14.96
C HIS A 40 -13.35 12.21 -14.84
N GLY A 41 -13.48 12.71 -13.61
CA GLY A 41 -14.01 14.05 -13.32
C GLY A 41 -15.52 14.21 -13.50
N GLN A 42 -16.26 13.18 -13.95
CA GLN A 42 -17.72 13.19 -13.87
C GLN A 42 -18.17 12.92 -12.44
N ARG A 43 -19.30 13.55 -12.06
CA ARG A 43 -19.85 13.50 -10.69
C ARG A 43 -19.92 12.04 -10.22
N GLY A 44 -19.33 11.78 -9.05
CA GLY A 44 -19.31 10.45 -8.44
C GLY A 44 -20.70 9.90 -8.14
N LEU A 45 -20.78 8.58 -7.95
CA LEU A 45 -22.03 7.91 -7.58
C LEU A 45 -22.58 8.49 -6.27
N THR A 46 -23.86 8.83 -6.26
CA THR A 46 -24.58 9.24 -5.05
C THR A 46 -24.67 8.09 -4.06
N LYS A 47 -24.79 8.38 -2.76
CA LYS A 47 -24.93 7.35 -1.71
C LYS A 47 -26.00 6.30 -2.05
N SER A 48 -27.11 6.69 -2.70
CA SER A 48 -28.18 5.80 -3.14
C SER A 48 -27.77 4.80 -4.24
N GLU A 49 -26.86 5.18 -5.14
CA GLU A 49 -26.33 4.33 -6.22
C GLU A 49 -25.24 3.37 -5.72
N LEU A 50 -24.69 3.66 -4.54
CA LEU A 50 -23.70 2.83 -3.86
C LEU A 50 -24.32 1.73 -2.99
N LEU A 51 -25.65 1.77 -2.74
CA LEU A 51 -26.42 0.86 -1.88
C LEU A 51 -26.65 -0.56 -2.44
N ALA A 52 -26.21 -0.85 -3.66
CA ALA A 52 -26.39 -2.20 -4.22
C ALA A 52 -25.51 -3.22 -3.49
N GLU A 53 -26.11 -4.31 -2.99
CA GLU A 53 -25.46 -5.40 -2.24
C GLU A 53 -24.19 -5.95 -2.91
N ALA A 54 -24.12 -5.89 -4.25
CA ALA A 54 -22.94 -6.24 -5.03
C ALA A 54 -22.75 -5.27 -6.22
N THR A 55 -21.56 -4.65 -6.28
CA THR A 55 -21.16 -3.73 -7.35
C THR A 55 -19.93 -4.26 -8.09
N VAL A 56 -19.92 -4.18 -9.42
CA VAL A 56 -18.74 -4.43 -10.25
C VAL A 56 -18.31 -3.18 -10.98
N ILE A 57 -17.05 -2.81 -10.83
CA ILE A 57 -16.45 -1.69 -11.56
C ILE A 57 -15.44 -2.25 -12.54
N HIS A 58 -15.73 -2.10 -13.83
CA HIS A 58 -14.78 -2.36 -14.88
C HIS A 58 -13.97 -1.09 -15.09
N VAL A 59 -12.66 -1.16 -14.90
CA VAL A 59 -11.76 -0.03 -15.13
C VAL A 59 -11.05 -0.27 -16.44
N LEU A 60 -11.30 0.60 -17.42
CA LEU A 60 -10.66 0.49 -18.72
C LEU A 60 -9.24 1.05 -18.61
N ILE A 61 -8.26 0.22 -18.93
CA ILE A 61 -6.84 0.56 -18.85
C ILE A 61 -6.28 0.64 -20.27
N PRO A 62 -6.12 1.85 -20.83
CA PRO A 62 -5.54 2.02 -22.15
C PRO A 62 -4.01 2.06 -22.10
N GLY A 63 -3.38 1.66 -23.20
CA GLY A 63 -1.96 1.82 -23.42
C GLY A 63 -1.11 0.66 -22.89
N ARG A 64 0.20 0.81 -23.10
CA ARG A 64 1.21 -0.16 -22.67
C ARG A 64 2.02 0.41 -21.53
N ALA A 65 2.42 -0.47 -20.62
CA ALA A 65 3.34 -0.08 -19.57
C ALA A 65 4.73 0.17 -20.14
N GLY A 66 5.42 1.15 -19.59
CA GLY A 66 6.81 1.43 -19.94
C GLY A 66 7.77 0.34 -19.45
N HIS A 67 9.05 0.54 -19.74
CA HIS A 67 10.09 -0.37 -19.29
C HIS A 67 10.44 -0.14 -17.82
N MET A 68 10.84 -1.22 -17.14
CA MET A 68 11.46 -1.12 -15.82
C MET A 68 12.81 -0.44 -15.95
N SER A 69 13.11 0.48 -15.03
CA SER A 69 14.40 1.15 -15.00
C SER A 69 15.52 0.12 -14.85
N THR A 70 16.56 0.25 -15.67
CA THR A 70 17.75 -0.61 -15.66
C THR A 70 18.78 -0.19 -14.61
N ILE A 71 18.53 0.92 -13.90
CA ILE A 71 19.40 1.44 -12.85
C ILE A 71 19.50 0.40 -11.72
N ALA A 72 20.74 0.10 -11.29
CA ALA A 72 20.99 -0.83 -10.19
C ALA A 72 20.27 -0.36 -8.91
N GLY A 73 19.54 -1.27 -8.27
CA GLY A 73 18.73 -0.98 -7.08
C GLY A 73 17.35 -0.35 -7.35
N ALA A 74 17.00 -0.04 -8.60
CA ALA A 74 15.66 0.48 -8.93
C ALA A 74 14.54 -0.52 -8.62
N LYS A 75 14.83 -1.83 -8.66
CA LYS A 75 13.89 -2.89 -8.31
C LYS A 75 13.58 -2.95 -6.81
N ASP A 76 14.47 -2.44 -5.98
CA ASP A 76 14.36 -2.45 -4.52
C ASP A 76 13.72 -1.16 -3.98
N LEU A 77 13.35 -0.23 -4.87
CA LEU A 77 12.65 0.98 -4.49
C LEU A 77 11.21 0.64 -4.09
N SER A 78 10.74 1.28 -3.02
CA SER A 78 9.34 1.16 -2.62
C SER A 78 8.44 1.74 -3.71
N LEU A 79 7.24 1.20 -3.88
CA LEU A 79 6.27 1.70 -4.88
C LEU A 79 5.92 3.19 -4.66
N GLU A 80 5.96 3.66 -3.41
CA GLU A 80 5.77 5.08 -3.09
C GLU A 80 6.90 5.95 -3.62
N THR A 81 8.14 5.50 -3.43
CA THR A 81 9.31 6.16 -3.99
C THR A 81 9.24 6.17 -5.52
N VAL A 82 8.85 5.05 -6.13
CA VAL A 82 8.67 4.97 -7.59
C VAL A 82 7.59 5.95 -8.06
N ARG A 83 6.50 6.12 -7.30
CA ARG A 83 5.40 7.04 -7.62
C ARG A 83 5.87 8.50 -7.76
N HIS A 84 6.68 8.98 -6.82
CA HIS A 84 7.13 10.38 -6.77
C HIS A 84 8.37 10.68 -7.63
N HIS A 85 8.94 9.66 -8.30
CA HIS A 85 10.13 9.81 -9.12
C HIS A 85 9.91 9.29 -10.55
N PRO A 86 9.60 10.21 -11.51
CA PRO A 86 9.27 9.86 -12.89
C PRO A 86 10.30 8.95 -13.58
N SER A 87 11.59 9.11 -13.25
CA SER A 87 12.70 8.31 -13.80
C SER A 87 12.62 6.82 -13.46
N PHE A 88 11.85 6.44 -12.43
CA PHE A 88 11.65 5.04 -12.04
C PHE A 88 10.22 4.56 -12.33
N ALA A 89 9.28 5.48 -12.56
CA ALA A 89 7.85 5.20 -12.68
C ALA A 89 7.43 4.42 -13.94
N GLY A 90 8.28 4.32 -14.96
CA GLY A 90 7.90 3.78 -16.28
C GLY A 90 7.16 2.43 -16.25
N HIS A 91 7.55 1.51 -15.37
CA HIS A 91 6.92 0.19 -15.22
C HIS A 91 5.58 0.16 -14.48
N ILE A 92 5.18 1.27 -13.85
CA ILE A 92 3.86 1.46 -13.24
C ILE A 92 3.04 2.55 -13.96
N THR A 93 3.62 3.16 -14.99
CA THR A 93 2.98 4.15 -15.87
C THR A 93 2.53 3.46 -17.15
N LEU A 94 1.27 3.66 -17.49
CA LEU A 94 0.67 3.24 -18.74
C LEU A 94 0.58 4.44 -19.66
N SER A 95 0.99 4.27 -20.92
CA SER A 95 0.88 5.32 -21.93
C SER A 95 0.23 4.78 -23.19
N ASP A 96 -0.82 5.47 -23.63
CA ASP A 96 -1.18 5.62 -25.02
C ASP A 96 -0.26 6.73 -25.60
N SER A 97 0.04 6.68 -26.89
CA SER A 97 0.73 7.71 -27.68
C SER A 97 0.46 9.17 -27.32
N LYS A 98 -0.70 9.49 -26.71
CA LYS A 98 -1.07 10.84 -26.28
C LYS A 98 -1.34 11.00 -24.78
N ASN A 99 -1.75 9.93 -24.09
CA ASN A 99 -2.23 9.99 -22.72
C ASN A 99 -1.44 9.02 -21.85
N SER A 100 -1.00 9.45 -20.68
CA SER A 100 -0.37 8.58 -19.70
C SER A 100 -1.08 8.63 -18.36
N ILE A 101 -1.09 7.50 -17.66
CA ILE A 101 -1.64 7.38 -16.31
C ILE A 101 -0.79 6.41 -15.50
N MET A 102 -0.51 6.76 -14.25
CA MET A 102 0.13 5.85 -13.32
C MET A 102 -0.94 5.00 -12.63
N ILE A 103 -0.64 3.71 -12.42
CA ILE A 103 -1.54 2.81 -11.67
C ILE A 103 -1.93 3.36 -10.28
N PRO A 104 -1.02 3.99 -9.49
CA PRO A 104 -1.41 4.60 -8.23
C PRO A 104 -2.42 5.72 -8.39
N ASP A 105 -2.25 6.58 -9.40
CA ASP A 105 -3.16 7.70 -9.66
C ASP A 105 -4.56 7.20 -10.06
N LEU A 106 -4.64 6.04 -10.71
CA LEU A 106 -5.91 5.39 -11.01
C LEU A 106 -6.70 5.04 -9.74
N VAL A 107 -6.03 4.59 -8.68
CA VAL A 107 -6.65 4.29 -7.39
C VAL A 107 -7.18 5.59 -6.76
N ASP A 108 -6.37 6.64 -6.75
CA ASP A 108 -6.74 7.94 -6.18
C ASP A 108 -7.91 8.58 -6.94
N GLN A 109 -7.95 8.44 -8.27
CA GLN A 109 -9.08 8.90 -9.08
C GLN A 109 -10.38 8.16 -8.75
N LEU A 110 -10.31 6.84 -8.52
CA LEU A 110 -11.49 6.05 -8.15
C LEU A 110 -12.03 6.47 -6.78
N ASP A 111 -11.15 6.75 -5.82
CA ASP A 111 -11.54 7.24 -4.50
C ASP A 111 -12.13 8.66 -4.57
N ALA A 112 -11.45 9.57 -5.29
CA ALA A 112 -11.91 10.94 -5.49
C ALA A 112 -13.31 11.00 -6.15
N ASN A 113 -13.59 10.09 -7.07
CA ASN A 113 -14.90 9.94 -7.70
C ASN A 113 -15.92 9.18 -6.84
N GLY A 114 -15.59 8.82 -5.60
CA GLY A 114 -16.47 8.14 -4.65
C GLY A 114 -16.82 6.70 -5.03
N LEU A 115 -16.11 6.11 -6.00
CA LEU A 115 -16.41 4.77 -6.51
C LEU A 115 -16.03 3.66 -5.52
N LEU A 116 -15.09 3.96 -4.63
CA LEU A 116 -14.62 3.08 -3.56
C LEU A 116 -15.41 3.23 -2.24
N LYS A 117 -16.20 4.30 -2.07
CA LYS A 117 -16.99 4.54 -0.85
C LYS A 117 -18.19 3.60 -0.78
N ARG A 118 -18.39 2.90 0.34
CA ARG A 118 -19.48 1.91 0.51
C ARG A 118 -19.99 1.84 1.95
N ASN A 119 -21.15 1.22 2.13
CA ASN A 119 -21.61 0.72 3.43
C ASN A 119 -20.88 -0.60 3.75
N SER A 120 -20.72 -0.89 5.03
CA SER A 120 -19.90 -1.98 5.60
C SER A 120 -20.16 -3.39 5.06
N ASP A 121 -21.32 -3.65 4.45
CA ASP A 121 -21.72 -5.01 4.02
C ASP A 121 -21.71 -5.24 2.49
N ALA A 122 -21.38 -4.22 1.69
CA ALA A 122 -21.46 -4.31 0.23
C ALA A 122 -20.20 -4.94 -0.39
N LYS A 123 -20.39 -5.92 -1.29
CA LYS A 123 -19.29 -6.54 -2.05
C LYS A 123 -18.90 -5.69 -3.25
N LEU A 124 -17.61 -5.41 -3.39
CA LEU A 124 -17.07 -4.67 -4.53
C LEU A 124 -16.12 -5.55 -5.34
N HIS A 125 -16.36 -5.65 -6.65
CA HIS A 125 -15.43 -6.32 -7.55
C HIS A 125 -14.91 -5.33 -8.59
N ILE A 126 -13.62 -5.05 -8.54
CA ILE A 126 -12.92 -4.22 -9.53
C ILE A 126 -12.30 -5.14 -10.59
N LYS A 127 -12.65 -4.93 -11.85
CA LYS A 127 -12.06 -5.63 -12.99
C LYS A 127 -11.25 -4.66 -13.84
N LEU A 128 -9.93 -4.82 -13.84
CA LEU A 128 -9.02 -4.07 -14.70
C LEU A 128 -9.06 -4.66 -16.12
N VAL A 129 -9.51 -3.88 -17.10
CA VAL A 129 -9.65 -4.29 -18.50
C VAL A 129 -8.55 -3.61 -19.31
N PHE A 130 -7.45 -4.33 -19.55
CA PHE A 130 -6.35 -3.85 -20.37
C PHE A 130 -6.74 -3.93 -21.85
N THR A 131 -6.71 -2.79 -22.56
CA THR A 131 -7.06 -2.74 -23.98
C THR A 131 -5.95 -3.30 -24.86
N ASP A 132 -4.70 -3.10 -24.45
CA ASP A 132 -3.52 -3.60 -25.13
C ASP A 132 -3.05 -4.94 -24.55
N GLU A 133 -2.30 -5.68 -25.35
CA GLU A 133 -1.56 -6.82 -24.86
C GLU A 133 -0.41 -6.35 -23.98
N THR A 134 -0.52 -6.63 -22.68
CA THR A 134 0.52 -6.34 -21.70
C THR A 134 0.82 -7.63 -20.93
N GLU A 135 2.05 -8.12 -21.09
CA GLU A 135 2.59 -9.22 -20.26
C GLU A 135 2.72 -8.80 -18.79
N GLN A 136 2.70 -7.49 -18.53
CA GLN A 136 2.79 -6.89 -17.21
C GLN A 136 1.43 -6.72 -16.53
N ALA A 137 0.31 -7.13 -17.16
CA ALA A 137 -1.04 -6.96 -16.60
C ALA A 137 -1.18 -7.53 -15.18
N GLU A 138 -0.57 -8.69 -14.92
CA GLU A 138 -0.54 -9.29 -13.58
C GLU A 138 0.19 -8.40 -12.58
N TYR A 139 1.40 -7.96 -12.95
CA TYR A 139 2.22 -7.08 -12.12
C TYR A 139 1.50 -5.76 -11.81
N LEU A 140 0.95 -5.11 -12.82
CA LEU A 140 0.20 -3.85 -12.68
C LEU A 140 -1.04 -4.02 -11.80
N THR A 141 -1.72 -5.17 -11.90
CA THR A 141 -2.85 -5.49 -11.02
C THR A 141 -2.41 -5.65 -9.57
N LYS A 142 -1.25 -6.28 -9.32
CA LYS A 142 -0.66 -6.36 -7.97
C LYS A 142 -0.31 -4.98 -7.43
N VAL A 143 0.26 -4.10 -8.26
CA VAL A 143 0.55 -2.71 -7.89
C VAL A 143 -0.75 -1.98 -7.52
N PHE A 144 -1.77 -2.07 -8.37
CA PHE A 144 -3.08 -1.47 -8.12
C PHE A 144 -3.66 -1.92 -6.78
N PHE A 145 -3.64 -3.23 -6.52
CA PHE A 145 -4.14 -3.80 -5.27
C PHE A 145 -3.38 -3.30 -4.05
N LYS A 146 -2.04 -3.20 -4.11
CA LYS A 146 -1.22 -2.66 -3.01
C LYS A 146 -1.55 -1.21 -2.67
N PHE A 147 -1.85 -0.38 -3.66
CA PHE A 147 -2.28 1.00 -3.42
C PHE A 147 -3.71 1.07 -2.88
N LEU A 148 -4.59 0.19 -3.34
CA LEU A 148 -5.95 0.08 -2.81
C LEU A 148 -5.97 -0.30 -1.32
N GLU A 149 -5.13 -1.26 -0.89
CA GLU A 149 -5.01 -1.68 0.52
C GLU A 149 -4.50 -0.57 1.45
N ARG A 150 -3.76 0.41 0.92
CA ARG A 150 -3.22 1.53 1.72
C ARG A 150 -4.26 2.58 2.07
N ASN A 151 -5.31 2.72 1.24
CA ASN A 151 -6.41 3.63 1.52
C ASN A 151 -7.33 2.96 2.56
N ALA A 152 -7.06 3.27 3.83
CA ALA A 152 -7.56 2.56 5.01
C ALA A 152 -9.09 2.54 5.17
N ASP A 153 -9.81 3.45 4.51
CA ASP A 153 -11.27 3.56 4.56
C ASP A 153 -12.01 2.38 3.90
N HIS A 154 -11.28 1.47 3.26
CA HIS A 154 -11.83 0.33 2.50
C HIS A 154 -11.51 -1.04 3.10
N LEU A 155 -10.75 -1.09 4.21
CA LEU A 155 -10.27 -2.34 4.82
C LEU A 155 -11.39 -3.25 5.37
N ASP A 156 -12.55 -2.69 5.70
CA ASP A 156 -13.72 -3.45 6.18
C ASP A 156 -14.62 -3.97 5.05
N THR A 157 -14.24 -3.80 3.77
CA THR A 157 -15.08 -4.22 2.63
C THR A 157 -14.47 -5.41 1.86
N ASP A 158 -15.32 -6.38 1.45
CA ASP A 158 -14.94 -7.54 0.61
C ASP A 158 -14.67 -7.04 -0.82
N ILE A 159 -13.47 -6.47 -1.03
CA ILE A 159 -13.01 -6.02 -2.34
C ILE A 159 -12.27 -7.13 -3.04
N LYS A 160 -12.77 -7.48 -4.22
CA LYS A 160 -12.11 -8.39 -5.15
C LYS A 160 -11.53 -7.60 -6.31
N VAL A 161 -10.29 -7.87 -6.67
CA VAL A 161 -9.64 -7.30 -7.86
C VAL A 161 -9.29 -8.42 -8.83
N SER A 162 -9.58 -8.22 -10.11
CA SER A 162 -9.22 -9.14 -11.19
C SER A 162 -8.82 -8.38 -12.43
N TYR A 163 -8.18 -9.03 -13.41
CA TYR A 163 -7.90 -8.42 -14.70
C TYR A 163 -8.28 -9.28 -15.90
N SER A 164 -8.40 -8.62 -17.06
CA SER A 164 -8.49 -9.25 -18.37
C SER A 164 -7.64 -8.51 -19.39
N THR A 165 -7.00 -9.27 -20.28
CA THR A 165 -6.30 -8.78 -21.46
C THR A 165 -6.95 -9.38 -22.72
N PRO A 166 -6.65 -8.88 -23.93
CA PRO A 166 -7.25 -9.41 -25.17
C PRO A 166 -7.00 -10.91 -25.42
N LYS A 167 -5.90 -11.47 -24.87
CA LYS A 167 -5.49 -12.88 -25.06
C LYS A 167 -5.76 -13.80 -23.86
N LYS A 168 -5.92 -13.26 -22.64
CA LYS A 168 -6.06 -14.07 -21.43
C LYS A 168 -7.00 -13.41 -20.40
N GLN A 169 -7.81 -14.24 -19.77
CA GLN A 169 -8.62 -13.87 -18.60
C GLN A 169 -8.13 -14.70 -17.41
N ARG A 170 -7.45 -14.08 -16.43
CA ARG A 170 -7.11 -14.70 -15.13
C ARG A 170 -6.28 -13.78 -14.25
N SER A 171 -6.79 -13.49 -13.06
CA SER A 171 -6.19 -13.74 -11.73
C SER A 171 -7.14 -13.10 -10.72
N LEU A 172 -7.14 -13.60 -9.50
CA LEU A 172 -8.07 -13.20 -8.44
C LEU A 172 -7.24 -12.72 -7.25
N TYR A 173 -7.39 -11.45 -6.91
CA TYR A 173 -6.88 -10.88 -5.67
C TYR A 173 -8.08 -10.54 -4.80
N ARG A 174 -8.08 -10.97 -3.53
CA ARG A 174 -9.16 -10.71 -2.58
C ARG A 174 -8.59 -9.97 -1.39
N ALA A 175 -9.14 -8.79 -1.09
CA ALA A 175 -8.91 -8.14 0.19
C ALA A 175 -9.46 -9.07 1.29
N GLY A 176 -8.56 -9.57 2.14
CA GLY A 176 -8.89 -10.55 3.18
C GLY A 176 -7.96 -11.78 3.25
N GLN A 177 -7.09 -12.03 2.27
CA GLN A 177 -6.03 -13.04 2.40
C GLN A 177 -4.71 -12.55 1.82
N SER A 178 -3.71 -12.46 2.71
CA SER A 178 -2.37 -11.94 2.47
C SER A 178 -1.69 -12.43 1.19
N THR A 179 -1.04 -11.49 0.52
CA THR A 179 0.03 -11.68 -0.47
C THR A 179 1.06 -12.71 -0.01
N VAL A 180 1.54 -13.53 -0.97
CA VAL A 180 2.70 -14.43 -0.83
C VAL A 180 3.85 -13.68 -0.15
N GLN A 181 4.16 -14.10 1.08
CA GLN A 181 5.18 -13.50 1.94
C GLN A 181 6.54 -14.14 1.63
N THR A 182 7.59 -13.33 1.50
CA THR A 182 8.96 -13.85 1.55
C THR A 182 9.25 -14.43 2.95
N PRO A 183 10.21 -15.35 3.11
CA PRO A 183 10.52 -15.99 4.40
C PRO A 183 10.80 -15.01 5.55
N GLU A 184 11.35 -13.83 5.23
CA GLU A 184 11.53 -12.72 6.19
C GLU A 184 10.19 -12.06 6.57
N GLN A 185 9.29 -11.85 5.59
CA GLN A 185 7.94 -11.33 5.84
C GLN A 185 7.09 -12.31 6.64
N THR A 186 7.30 -13.63 6.49
CA THR A 186 6.61 -14.66 7.28
C THR A 186 7.03 -14.60 8.76
N LYS A 187 8.32 -14.35 9.06
CA LYS A 187 8.78 -14.17 10.44
C LYS A 187 8.14 -12.93 11.08
N ILE A 188 8.18 -11.79 10.39
CA ILE A 188 7.57 -10.55 10.89
C ILE A 188 6.06 -10.74 11.07
N THR A 189 5.37 -11.49 10.20
CA THR A 189 3.91 -11.71 10.31
C THR A 189 3.50 -12.77 11.33
N ALA A 190 4.29 -13.82 11.54
CA ALA A 190 4.06 -14.78 12.62
C ALA A 190 4.30 -14.14 14.00
N ILE A 191 5.29 -13.24 14.07
CA ILE A 191 5.51 -12.34 15.20
C ILE A 191 4.28 -11.44 15.37
N LYS A 192 3.77 -10.77 14.31
CA LYS A 192 2.56 -9.90 14.36
C LYS A 192 1.35 -10.47 15.12
N GLN A 193 0.95 -11.74 14.93
CA GLN A 193 -0.29 -12.23 15.56
C GLN A 193 -0.23 -12.34 17.09
N SER A 194 0.97 -12.40 17.69
CA SER A 194 1.14 -12.52 19.15
C SER A 194 1.23 -11.19 19.90
N PHE A 195 1.55 -10.07 19.23
CA PHE A 195 1.59 -8.73 19.87
C PHE A 195 0.21 -8.08 19.96
N PHE A 196 -0.73 -8.45 19.08
CA PHE A 196 -2.00 -7.73 18.92
C PHE A 196 -3.19 -8.41 19.62
N THR A 197 -2.97 -9.51 20.35
CA THR A 197 -4.03 -10.24 21.05
C THR A 197 -4.32 -9.70 22.46
N HIS A 198 -3.47 -8.83 23.02
CA HIS A 198 -3.64 -8.27 24.36
C HIS A 198 -3.50 -6.74 24.39
N PRO A 199 -4.55 -5.99 24.00
CA PRO A 199 -4.55 -4.52 24.01
C PRO A 199 -4.67 -3.90 25.42
N GLY A 200 -4.20 -4.59 26.47
CA GLY A 200 -4.34 -4.17 27.88
C GLY A 200 -3.03 -4.06 28.67
N ASP A 201 -1.88 -4.51 28.13
CA ASP A 201 -0.60 -4.47 28.83
C ASP A 201 0.05 -3.08 28.71
N ASN A 202 -0.26 -2.20 29.65
CA ASN A 202 0.27 -0.83 29.78
C ASN A 202 1.74 -0.79 30.28
N GLY A 203 2.61 -1.71 29.84
CA GLY A 203 3.96 -1.87 30.39
C GLY A 203 5.11 -1.82 29.38
N HIS A 204 4.86 -1.55 28.10
CA HIS A 204 5.89 -1.62 27.06
C HIS A 204 6.43 -0.25 26.70
N GLN A 205 7.73 -0.06 26.93
CA GLN A 205 8.42 1.23 26.74
C GLN A 205 9.43 1.16 25.61
N LEU A 206 9.40 2.18 24.74
CA LEU A 206 10.44 2.42 23.75
C LEU A 206 11.18 3.69 24.14
N THR A 207 12.42 3.53 24.59
CA THR A 207 13.25 4.66 25.04
C THR A 207 13.71 5.49 23.85
N ARG A 208 14.01 6.76 24.12
CA ARG A 208 14.53 7.66 23.09
C ARG A 208 15.92 7.25 22.61
N ASP A 209 16.75 6.67 23.47
CA ASP A 209 18.10 6.21 23.10
C ASP A 209 18.03 5.02 22.14
N GLN A 210 17.12 4.07 22.39
CA GLN A 210 16.83 2.99 21.44
C GLN A 210 16.38 3.54 20.07
N VAL A 211 15.56 4.58 20.05
CA VAL A 211 15.15 5.23 18.79
C VAL A 211 16.29 5.93 18.09
N ARG A 212 17.22 6.55 18.82
CA ARG A 212 18.43 7.16 18.23
C ARG A 212 19.34 6.11 17.61
N ASP A 213 19.45 4.94 18.21
CA ASP A 213 20.21 3.83 17.64
C ASP A 213 19.56 3.30 16.36
N ILE A 214 18.22 3.19 16.33
CA ILE A 214 17.46 2.85 15.12
C ILE A 214 17.67 3.90 14.02
N GLU A 215 17.58 5.19 14.37
CA GLU A 215 17.81 6.29 13.45
C GLU A 215 19.21 6.23 12.84
N ARG A 216 20.22 5.96 13.67
CA ARG A 216 21.61 5.80 13.23
C ARG A 216 21.76 4.65 12.25
N GLN A 217 21.27 3.45 12.61
CA GLN A 217 21.33 2.28 11.72
C GLN A 217 20.59 2.51 10.40
N TYR A 218 19.44 3.18 10.45
CA TYR A 218 18.67 3.53 9.27
C TYR A 218 19.45 4.50 8.37
N TYR A 219 20.09 5.52 8.93
CA TYR A 219 20.88 6.46 8.15
C TYR A 219 22.22 5.91 7.68
N ASP A 220 22.86 5.00 8.40
CA ASP A 220 24.05 4.28 7.92
C ASP A 220 23.72 3.45 6.67
N TYR A 221 22.56 2.79 6.67
CA TYR A 221 22.04 2.12 5.48
C TYR A 221 21.78 3.09 4.33
N LYS A 222 21.14 4.25 4.60
CA LYS A 222 20.90 5.25 3.54
C LYS A 222 22.20 5.79 2.98
N SER A 223 23.18 6.06 3.84
CA SER A 223 24.51 6.56 3.51
C SER A 223 25.31 5.60 2.63
N SER A 224 25.05 4.29 2.77
CA SER A 224 25.69 3.24 1.95
C SER A 224 25.20 3.23 0.50
N ARG A 225 24.12 3.96 0.16
CA ARG A 225 23.65 4.08 -1.23
C ARG A 225 24.61 4.92 -2.06
N CYS A 226 24.65 4.64 -3.36
CA CYS A 226 25.56 5.30 -4.31
C CYS A 226 27.04 5.17 -3.90
N HIS A 227 27.48 3.96 -3.53
CA HIS A 227 28.86 3.68 -3.11
C HIS A 227 29.37 4.57 -1.95
N GLY A 228 28.49 4.98 -1.02
CA GLY A 228 28.87 5.82 0.12
C GLY A 228 28.78 7.34 -0.12
N LEU A 229 28.57 7.77 -1.38
CA LEU A 229 28.50 9.20 -1.72
C LEU A 229 27.27 9.90 -1.14
N SER A 230 26.18 9.16 -0.92
CA SER A 230 24.96 9.70 -0.32
C SER A 230 25.17 10.13 1.13
N GLY A 231 25.98 9.39 1.89
CA GLY A 231 26.41 9.78 3.24
C GLY A 231 27.36 10.98 3.22
N LEU A 232 28.34 10.97 2.31
CA LEU A 232 29.34 12.04 2.19
C LEU A 232 28.73 13.40 1.81
N LEU A 233 27.64 13.38 1.05
CA LEU A 233 26.90 14.57 0.62
C LEU A 233 25.68 14.89 1.51
N GLY A 234 25.45 14.14 2.60
CA GLY A 234 24.31 14.35 3.51
C GLY A 234 22.93 14.12 2.87
N LEU A 235 22.85 13.34 1.80
CA LEU A 235 21.63 13.12 1.01
C LEU A 235 20.68 12.08 1.62
N ASN A 236 20.95 11.62 2.84
CA ASN A 236 20.18 10.57 3.52
C ASN A 236 18.68 10.89 3.63
N ARG A 237 18.33 12.18 3.78
CA ARG A 237 16.94 12.64 3.80
C ARG A 237 16.24 12.46 2.46
N LEU A 238 16.93 12.65 1.34
CA LEU A 238 16.36 12.48 -0.01
C LEU A 238 16.00 11.03 -0.32
N PHE A 239 16.68 10.07 0.32
CA PHE A 239 16.42 8.64 0.12
C PHE A 239 15.47 8.05 1.16
N SER A 240 14.96 8.87 2.09
CA SER A 240 14.01 8.47 3.13
C SER A 240 12.60 8.85 2.68
N SER A 241 11.62 7.97 2.91
CA SER A 241 10.21 8.34 2.68
C SER A 241 9.76 9.38 3.70
N SER A 242 8.80 10.23 3.33
CA SER A 242 8.13 11.16 4.25
C SER A 242 7.68 10.46 5.53
N ASP A 243 7.02 9.31 5.40
CA ASP A 243 6.55 8.52 6.54
C ASP A 243 7.68 8.12 7.51
N SER A 244 8.89 7.84 6.99
CA SER A 244 10.04 7.49 7.83
C SER A 244 10.59 8.71 8.55
N LEU A 245 10.65 9.86 7.87
CA LEU A 245 11.14 11.10 8.43
C LEU A 245 10.19 11.64 9.50
N ASP A 246 8.89 11.62 9.22
CA ASP A 246 7.85 12.06 10.15
C ASP A 246 7.81 11.14 11.38
N THR A 247 7.91 9.83 11.18
CA THR A 247 7.97 8.86 12.27
C THR A 247 9.24 9.03 13.10
N LEU A 248 10.42 9.16 12.50
CA LEU A 248 11.66 9.40 13.26
C LEU A 248 11.62 10.73 14.02
N THR A 249 11.02 11.78 13.43
CA THR A 249 10.84 13.07 14.09
C THR A 249 9.94 12.93 15.31
N LEU A 250 8.80 12.26 15.15
CA LEU A 250 7.85 11.99 16.23
C LEU A 250 8.48 11.13 17.33
N LEU A 251 9.12 10.02 16.96
CA LEU A 251 9.75 9.13 17.93
C LEU A 251 10.93 9.80 18.65
N ASN A 252 11.64 10.74 18.03
CA ASN A 252 12.73 11.47 18.70
C ASN A 252 12.26 12.66 19.56
N ASP A 253 10.97 12.99 19.56
CA ASP A 253 10.41 14.06 20.35
C ASP A 253 10.58 13.77 21.85
N ARG A 254 11.07 14.77 22.58
CA ARG A 254 11.31 14.73 24.03
C ARG A 254 10.01 14.84 24.83
N THR A 255 8.95 15.37 24.22
CA THR A 255 7.66 15.60 24.88
C THR A 255 6.80 14.33 24.95
N ILE A 256 7.18 13.29 24.21
CA ILE A 256 6.45 12.02 24.14
C ILE A 256 7.01 11.03 25.17
N SER A 257 6.11 10.39 25.93
CA SER A 257 6.48 9.33 26.88
C SER A 257 6.92 8.05 26.17
N ASP A 258 7.71 7.21 26.84
CA ASP A 258 8.26 5.98 26.27
C ASP A 258 7.17 4.98 25.86
N ASP A 259 6.06 4.92 26.61
CA ASP A 259 4.88 4.12 26.24
C ASP A 259 4.22 4.64 24.96
N LYS A 260 4.03 5.95 24.85
CA LYS A 260 3.45 6.55 23.63
C LYS A 260 4.38 6.39 22.44
N ARG A 261 5.69 6.47 22.65
CA ARG A 261 6.72 6.21 21.63
C ARG A 261 6.63 4.77 21.12
N TYR A 262 6.44 3.81 22.03
CA TYR A 262 6.21 2.40 21.69
C TYR A 262 4.93 2.22 20.87
N GLN A 263 3.82 2.85 21.27
CA GLN A 263 2.56 2.79 20.52
C GLN A 263 2.65 3.40 19.12
N TYR A 264 3.34 4.53 18.97
CA TYR A 264 3.58 5.13 17.66
C TYR A 264 4.47 4.25 16.78
N ALA A 265 5.50 3.62 17.35
CA ALA A 265 6.34 2.67 16.63
C ALA A 265 5.54 1.45 16.15
N LEU A 266 4.67 0.89 17.00
CA LEU A 266 3.76 -0.19 16.61
C LEU A 266 2.79 0.24 15.50
N GLN A 267 2.23 1.45 15.60
CA GLN A 267 1.33 1.98 14.58
C GLN A 267 2.05 2.16 13.24
N PHE A 268 3.30 2.62 13.26
CA PHE A 268 4.13 2.71 12.06
C PHE A 268 4.42 1.33 11.45
N LEU A 269 4.82 0.34 12.27
CA LEU A 269 5.05 -1.03 11.81
C LEU A 269 3.79 -1.67 11.21
N ARG A 270 2.62 -1.32 11.73
CA ARG A 270 1.32 -1.75 11.19
C ARG A 270 1.01 -1.10 9.84
N ARG A 271 1.26 0.21 9.69
CA ARG A 271 0.92 0.99 8.49
C ARG A 271 1.92 0.80 7.35
N HIS A 272 3.20 0.66 7.66
CA HIS A 272 4.27 0.62 6.67
C HIS A 272 5.20 -0.59 6.88
N PRO A 273 4.68 -1.83 6.84
CA PRO A 273 5.46 -3.03 7.15
C PRO A 273 6.61 -3.28 6.15
N ASP A 274 6.45 -2.84 4.90
CA ASP A 274 7.47 -2.97 3.86
C ASP A 274 8.47 -1.79 3.86
N ASN A 275 8.36 -0.84 4.79
CA ASN A 275 9.28 0.29 4.86
C ASN A 275 10.65 -0.16 5.39
N HIS A 276 11.72 0.39 4.82
CA HIS A 276 13.07 0.08 5.32
C HIS A 276 13.29 0.48 6.77
N LEU A 277 12.64 1.54 7.27
CA LEU A 277 12.69 1.90 8.69
C LEU A 277 12.07 0.79 9.55
N ALA A 278 11.02 0.12 9.07
CA ALA A 278 10.38 -0.97 9.78
C ALA A 278 11.34 -2.15 10.03
N LYS A 279 12.31 -2.38 9.13
CA LYS A 279 13.34 -3.42 9.31
C LYS A 279 14.23 -3.19 10.53
N TYR A 280 14.51 -1.93 10.87
CA TYR A 280 15.34 -1.55 12.02
C TYR A 280 14.50 -1.33 13.28
N LEU A 281 13.28 -0.85 13.12
CA LEU A 281 12.36 -0.59 14.23
C LEU A 281 11.77 -1.89 14.81
N CYS A 282 11.49 -2.90 13.99
CA CYS A 282 10.85 -4.15 14.42
C CYS A 282 11.67 -4.92 15.47
N PRO A 283 12.98 -5.18 15.29
CA PRO A 283 13.78 -5.90 16.29
C PRO A 283 13.81 -5.19 17.65
N THR A 284 13.89 -3.86 17.66
CA THR A 284 13.93 -3.07 18.89
C THR A 284 12.58 -3.05 19.59
N VAL A 285 11.47 -2.97 18.85
CA VAL A 285 10.11 -3.07 19.39
C VAL A 285 9.84 -4.47 19.94
N GLU A 286 10.35 -5.51 19.28
CA GLU A 286 10.29 -6.90 19.76
C GLU A 286 11.12 -7.10 21.02
N GLN A 287 12.31 -6.51 21.10
CA GLN A 287 13.16 -6.60 22.28
C GLN A 287 12.53 -5.86 23.46
N ALA A 288 12.03 -4.64 23.24
CA ALA A 288 11.27 -3.89 24.24
C ALA A 288 10.04 -4.66 24.75
N TYR A 289 9.40 -5.45 23.90
CA TYR A 289 8.33 -6.34 24.31
C TYR A 289 8.83 -7.52 25.17
N LYS A 290 9.93 -8.18 24.76
CA LYS A 290 10.52 -9.32 25.49
C LYS A 290 11.08 -8.92 26.84
N ASP A 291 11.86 -7.84 26.90
CA ASP A 291 12.49 -7.33 28.13
C ASP A 291 11.43 -7.04 29.19
N ASN A 292 10.31 -6.45 28.77
CA ASN A 292 9.20 -6.18 29.68
C ASN A 292 8.44 -7.46 30.06
N LYS A 293 8.25 -8.43 29.15
CA LYS A 293 7.65 -9.73 29.50
C LYS A 293 8.47 -10.51 30.54
N GLU A 294 9.79 -10.30 30.60
CA GLU A 294 10.64 -10.89 31.64
C GLU A 294 10.56 -10.14 32.98
N LEU A 295 10.41 -8.81 32.97
CA LEU A 295 10.16 -7.98 34.16
C LEU A 295 8.81 -8.25 34.86
N TRP A 296 7.80 -8.72 34.11
CA TRP A 296 6.47 -9.03 34.64
C TRP A 296 6.21 -10.53 34.81
N ARG A 297 7.25 -11.39 34.79
CA ARG A 297 7.06 -12.77 35.26
C ARG A 297 6.70 -12.69 36.75
N PRO A 298 5.66 -13.40 37.21
CA PRO A 298 5.40 -13.50 38.64
C PRO A 298 6.68 -13.99 39.30
N ILE A 299 7.11 -13.29 40.35
CA ILE A 299 8.21 -13.73 41.21
C ILE A 299 7.87 -15.17 41.61
N PRO A 300 8.77 -16.15 41.43
CA PRO A 300 8.52 -17.50 41.91
C PRO A 300 8.17 -17.43 43.40
N GLU A 301 7.13 -18.11 43.87
CA GLU A 301 6.68 -18.06 45.28
C GLU A 301 7.84 -18.25 46.28
N GLU A 302 8.89 -18.98 45.89
CA GLU A 302 10.13 -19.19 46.66
C GLU A 302 10.99 -17.92 46.90
N GLU A 303 10.91 -16.90 46.05
CA GLU A 303 11.59 -15.59 46.23
C GLU A 303 10.71 -14.59 46.99
N GLU A 304 9.39 -14.71 46.91
CA GLU A 304 8.45 -13.89 47.68
C GLU A 304 8.54 -14.22 49.19
N GLU A 305 8.70 -15.50 49.55
CA GLU A 305 8.94 -15.93 50.93
C GLU A 305 10.28 -15.44 51.51
N ARG A 306 11.28 -15.16 50.66
CA ARG A 306 12.58 -14.61 51.10
C ARG A 306 12.60 -13.10 51.27
N LEU A 307 11.68 -12.38 50.64
CA LEU A 307 11.59 -10.91 50.71
C LEU A 307 10.67 -10.43 51.85
N VAL A 308 9.93 -11.34 52.49
CA VAL A 308 9.00 -11.07 53.60
C VAL A 308 9.57 -11.50 54.97
N LEU A 309 10.81 -11.99 55.02
CA LEU A 309 11.59 -12.27 56.25
C LEU A 309 12.77 -11.31 56.39
#